data_AF-A0A661D5G3-F1
#
_entry.id   AF-A0A661D5G3-F1
#
_cell.length_a   1.000
_cell.length_b   1.000
_cell.length_c   1.000
_cell.angle_alpha   90.00
_cell.angle_beta   90.00
_cell.angle_gamma   90.00
#
_symmetry.space_group_name_H-M   'P 1'
#
loop_
_entity.id
_entity.type
_entity.pdbx_description
1 polymer ?
#
loop_
_entity_poly.entity_id
_entity_poly.type
_entity_poly.pdbx_seq_one_letter_code
_entity_poly.pdbx_strand_id
1 'polypeptide(L)' 'MALSFTASATDPDGNTLKFSLVNSAIVASIDATSGVFTWMPSNYGTFNVTLKVTDDGIPPLSDEETISITV' A
#
# COMPACT_ATOMS: atom_id res chain seq x y z
N MET A 1 6.71 -16.11 9.74
CA MET A 1 7.44 -14.83 9.80
C MET A 1 6.51 -13.76 9.22
N ALA A 2 6.51 -12.53 9.74
CA ALA A 2 5.72 -11.45 9.18
C ALA A 2 6.56 -10.66 8.17
N LEU A 3 5.98 -10.30 7.02
CA LEU A 3 6.56 -9.34 6.09
C LEU A 3 6.14 -7.94 6.49
N SER A 4 7.09 -7.01 6.53
CA SER A 4 6.81 -5.59 6.69
C SER A 4 7.75 -4.76 5.83
N PHE A 5 7.20 -3.74 5.20
CA PHE A 5 7.92 -2.72 4.45
C PHE A 5 7.14 -1.40 4.50
N THR A 6 7.76 -0.31 4.08
CA THR A 6 7.13 1.01 4.02
C THR A 6 6.93 1.41 2.57
N ALA A 7 5.67 1.68 2.19
CA ALA A 7 5.37 2.38 0.96
C ALA A 7 5.68 3.87 1.14
N SER A 8 6.24 4.50 0.11
CA SER A 8 6.59 5.91 0.12
C SER A 8 6.16 6.57 -1.17
N ALA A 9 5.71 7.81 -1.07
CA ALA A 9 5.33 8.64 -2.21
C ALA A 9 5.69 10.11 -1.90
N THR A 10 5.77 10.92 -2.96
CA THR A 10 6.01 12.36 -2.86
C THR A 10 4.93 13.08 -3.64
N ASP A 11 4.47 14.20 -3.11
CA ASP A 11 3.54 15.09 -3.79
C ASP A 11 4.23 16.43 -4.09
N PRO A 12 4.29 16.87 -5.36
CA PRO A 12 4.94 18.13 -5.74
C PRO A 12 4.28 19.38 -5.15
N ASP A 13 2.99 19.32 -4.86
CA ASP A 13 2.19 20.42 -4.31
C ASP A 13 2.23 20.45 -2.77
N GLY A 14 2.81 19.41 -2.15
CA GLY A 14 2.97 19.27 -0.71
C GLY A 14 1.69 18.80 0.00
N ASN A 15 0.76 18.20 -0.74
CA ASN A 15 -0.50 17.68 -0.20
C ASN A 15 -0.28 16.50 0.77
N THR A 16 -1.24 16.31 1.66
CA THR A 16 -1.22 15.18 2.60
C THR A 16 -1.52 13.89 1.85
N LEU A 17 -0.66 12.87 2.04
CA LEU A 17 -0.82 11.57 1.42
C LEU A 17 -1.53 10.56 2.33
N LYS A 18 -2.46 9.79 1.74
CA LYS A 18 -3.19 8.70 2.40
C LYS A 18 -2.94 7.38 1.68
N PHE A 19 -2.31 6.43 2.37
CA PHE A 19 -2.06 5.08 1.85
C PHE A 19 -3.24 4.14 2.11
N SER A 20 -3.49 3.23 1.18
CA SER A 20 -4.55 2.22 1.27
C SER A 20 -4.22 0.97 0.44
N LEU A 21 -4.95 -0.12 0.67
CA LEU A 21 -4.89 -1.32 -0.15
C LEU A 21 -6.09 -1.36 -1.09
N VAL A 22 -5.85 -1.64 -2.36
CA VAL A 22 -6.91 -1.82 -3.36
C VAL A 22 -7.23 -3.30 -3.46
N ASN A 23 -8.46 -3.66 -3.12
CA ASN A 23 -9.03 -5.01 -3.28
C ASN A 23 -8.04 -6.14 -2.95
N SER A 24 -7.59 -6.17 -1.70
CA SER A 24 -6.60 -7.15 -1.26
C SER A 24 -7.25 -8.53 -1.12
N ALA A 25 -6.83 -9.48 -1.97
CA ALA A 25 -7.20 -10.90 -1.86
C ALA A 25 -6.55 -11.60 -0.63
N ILE A 26 -5.65 -10.89 0.06
CA ILE A 26 -4.98 -11.33 1.29
C ILE A 26 -5.40 -10.46 2.48
N VAL A 27 -5.28 -11.02 3.68
CA VAL A 27 -5.46 -10.27 4.93
C VAL A 27 -4.16 -9.55 5.27
N ALA A 28 -3.98 -8.37 4.69
CA ALA A 28 -2.87 -7.46 4.97
C ALA A 28 -3.37 -6.13 5.54
N SER A 29 -2.45 -5.33 6.06
CA SER A 29 -2.76 -3.98 6.58
C SER A 29 -1.74 -2.97 6.08
N ILE A 30 -2.18 -1.73 5.90
CA ILE A 30 -1.32 -0.59 5.65
C ILE A 30 -1.74 0.56 6.55
N ASP A 31 -0.78 1.19 7.21
CA ASP A 31 -1.02 2.41 7.95
C ASP A 31 -1.16 3.59 6.97
N ALA A 32 -2.29 4.30 7.07
CA ALA A 32 -2.66 5.31 6.07
C ALA A 32 -1.75 6.54 6.06
N THR A 33 -0.94 6.77 7.12
CA THR A 33 -0.11 7.98 7.24
C THR A 33 1.36 7.67 7.05
N SER A 34 1.85 6.58 7.64
CA SER A 34 3.24 6.16 7.56
C SER A 34 3.54 5.28 6.35
N GLY A 35 2.52 4.72 5.69
CA GLY A 35 2.69 3.78 4.59
C GLY A 35 3.23 2.41 5.03
N VAL A 36 3.29 2.13 6.34
CA VAL A 36 3.80 0.86 6.87
C VAL A 36 2.82 -0.25 6.50
N PHE A 37 3.27 -1.14 5.62
CA PHE A 37 2.58 -2.37 5.25
C PHE A 37 3.00 -3.51 6.18
N THR A 38 2.02 -4.33 6.56
CA THR A 38 2.25 -5.58 7.32
C THR A 38 1.39 -6.71 6.79
N TRP A 39 2.00 -7.88 6.65
CA TRP A 39 1.30 -9.09 6.24
C TRP A 39 1.93 -10.34 6.87
N MET A 40 1.08 -11.28 7.27
CA MET A 40 1.50 -12.62 7.68
C MET A 40 0.96 -13.65 6.68
N PRO A 41 1.82 -14.32 5.89
CA PRO A 41 1.37 -15.34 4.97
C PRO A 41 0.82 -16.56 5.71
N SER A 42 -0.26 -17.13 5.17
CA SER A 42 -0.85 -18.40 5.65
C SER A 42 -0.54 -19.60 4.74
N ASN A 43 -0.08 -19.34 3.51
CA ASN A 43 0.22 -20.36 2.51
C ASN A 43 1.46 -19.95 1.69
N TYR A 44 2.14 -20.95 1.10
CA TYR A 44 3.18 -20.73 0.10
C TYR A 44 2.58 -20.34 -1.24
N GLY A 45 3.34 -19.59 -2.04
CA GLY A 45 2.92 -19.15 -3.37
C GLY A 45 3.21 -17.68 -3.64
N THR A 46 2.61 -17.18 -4.72
CA THR A 46 2.76 -15.79 -5.16
C THR A 46 1.46 -15.03 -4.97
N PHE A 47 1.54 -13.87 -4.33
CA PHE A 47 0.41 -13.03 -3.97
C PHE A 47 0.63 -11.62 -4.54
N ASN A 48 -0.32 -11.16 -5.36
CA ASN A 48 -0.31 -9.79 -5.85
C ASN A 48 -1.08 -8.89 -4.89
N VAL A 49 -0.50 -7.74 -4.57
CA VAL A 49 -1.08 -6.72 -3.69
C VAL A 49 -0.98 -5.38 -4.38
N THR A 50 -2.10 -4.67 -4.50
CA THR A 50 -2.11 -3.31 -5.03
C THR A 50 -2.17 -2.31 -3.88
N LEU A 51 -1.16 -1.47 -3.79
CA LEU A 51 -1.10 -0.33 -2.88
C LEU A 51 -1.56 0.92 -3.63
N LYS A 52 -2.28 1.78 -2.94
CA LYS A 52 -2.74 3.06 -3.46
C LYS A 52 -2.33 4.18 -2.52
N VAL A 53 -1.93 5.30 -3.09
CA VAL A 53 -1.80 6.57 -2.38
C VAL A 53 -2.71 7.60 -3.01
N THR A 54 -3.41 8.36 -2.18
CA THR A 54 -4.30 9.45 -2.61
C THR A 54 -3.92 10.71 -1.86
N ASP A 55 -3.77 11.82 -2.58
CA ASP A 55 -3.52 13.12 -1.97
C ASP A 55 -4.84 13.79 -1.51
N ASP A 56 -4.72 14.88 -0.74
CA ASP A 56 -5.84 15.73 -0.32
C ASP A 56 -6.02 16.99 -1.19
N GLY A 57 -5.47 16.98 -2.41
CA GLY A 57 -5.66 18.03 -3.40
C GLY A 57 -7.12 18.17 -3.84
N ILE A 58 -7.41 19.24 -4.59
CA ILE A 58 -8.74 19.48 -5.16
C ILE A 58 -8.60 19.73 -6.68
N PRO A 59 -8.95 18.74 -7.53
CA PRO A 59 -9.44 17.40 -7.19
C PRO A 59 -8.33 16.52 -6.57
N PRO A 60 -8.70 15.50 -5.76
CA PRO A 60 -7.72 14.56 -5.24
C PRO A 60 -7.18 13.71 -6.38
N LEU A 61 -5.86 13.51 -6.44
CA LEU A 61 -5.22 12.59 -7.37
C LEU A 61 -4.76 11.33 -6.63
N SER A 62 -4.49 10.27 -7.39
CA SER A 62 -4.06 9.00 -6.83
C SER A 62 -3.07 8.32 -7.74
N ASP A 63 -2.22 7.51 -7.13
CA ASP A 63 -1.33 6.59 -7.83
C ASP A 63 -1.43 5.19 -7.20
N GLU A 64 -1.21 4.15 -8.00
CA GLU A 64 -1.37 2.76 -7.59
C GLU A 64 -0.23 1.89 -8.09
N GLU A 65 0.31 1.04 -7.21
CA GLU A 65 1.38 0.10 -7.56
C GLU A 65 1.04 -1.32 -7.12
N THR A 66 1.24 -2.28 -8.03
CA THR A 66 1.02 -3.71 -7.75
C THR A 66 2.35 -4.42 -7.52
N ILE A 67 2.52 -4.96 -6.32
CA ILE A 67 3.68 -5.78 -5.96
C ILE A 67 3.33 -7.27 -5.97
N SER A 68 4.33 -8.08 -6.29
CA SER A 68 4.26 -9.53 -6.23
C SER A 68 5.11 -10.04 -5.07
N ILE A 69 4.47 -10.74 -4.12
CA ILE A 69 5.12 -11.27 -2.93
C ILE A 69 5.16 -12.80 -3.04
N THR A 70 6.36 -13.37 -2.95
CA THR A 70 6.58 -14.83 -2.96
C THR A 70 6.97 -15.32 -1.57
N VAL A 71 6.34 -16.41 -1.14
CA VAL A 71 6.55 -17.08 0.15
C VAL A 71 7.07 -18.49 -0.08
#